data_AF-A0A846BWV3-F1
#
_entry.id   AF-A0A846BWV3-F1
#
_cell.length_a   1.000
_cell.length_b   1.000
_cell.length_c   1.000
_cell.angle_alpha   90.00
_cell.angle_beta   90.00
_cell.angle_gamma   90.00
#
_symmetry.space_group_name_H-M   'P 1'
#
loop_
_entity.id
_entity.type
_entity.pdbx_description
1 polymer ?
#
loop_
_entity_poly.entity_id
_entity_poly.type
_entity_poly.pdbx_seq_one_letter_code
_entity_poly.pdbx_strand_id
1 'polypeptide(L)' 'MPYITSYERIVIEKKLQQGQIMNARNNIVQVLEVMFECVTQELKQTIEKFDDLELLGELLTQAVKSPSLEAFESIVS' A
#
# COMPACT_ATOMS: atom_id res chain seq x y z
N MET A 1 3.59 -16.84 -32.19
CA MET A 1 3.14 -16.07 -31.01
C MET A 1 2.49 -17.05 -30.05
N PRO A 2 2.92 -17.16 -28.79
CA PRO A 2 2.31 -18.09 -27.85
C PRO A 2 0.89 -17.63 -27.54
N TYR A 3 -0.09 -18.51 -27.72
CA TYR A 3 -1.47 -18.24 -27.36
C TYR A 3 -1.60 -18.43 -25.85
N ILE A 4 -1.51 -17.33 -25.12
CA ILE A 4 -1.83 -17.29 -23.69
C ILE A 4 -3.29 -17.69 -23.55
N THR A 5 -3.57 -18.78 -22.85
CA THR A 5 -4.96 -19.20 -22.60
C THR A 5 -5.65 -18.21 -21.65
N SER A 6 -6.97 -18.08 -21.72
CA SER A 6 -7.74 -17.14 -20.89
C SER A 6 -7.42 -17.24 -19.40
N TYR A 7 -7.12 -18.46 -18.91
CA TYR A 7 -6.69 -18.69 -17.53
C TYR A 7 -5.33 -18.08 -17.20
N GLU A 8 -4.35 -18.21 -18.09
CA GLU A 8 -3.03 -17.62 -17.91
C GLU A 8 -3.11 -16.09 -17.88
N ARG A 9 -3.99 -15.49 -18.68
CA ARG A 9 -4.24 -14.04 -18.64
C ARG A 9 -4.77 -13.59 -17.28
N ILE A 10 -5.79 -14.27 -16.75
CA ILE A 10 -6.37 -13.97 -15.43
C ILE A 10 -5.33 -14.11 -14.31
N VAL A 11 -4.48 -15.14 -14.38
CA VAL A 11 -3.41 -15.35 -13.40
C VAL A 11 -2.37 -14.23 -13.47
N ILE A 12 -1.98 -13.79 -14.67
CA ILE A 12 -1.04 -12.67 -14.86
C ILE A 12 -1.65 -11.37 -14.29
N GLU A 13 -2.90 -11.08 -14.61
CA GLU A 13 -3.60 -9.88 -14.12
C GLU A 13 -3.71 -9.88 -12.59
N LYS A 14 -4.10 -11.00 -11.99
CA LYS A 14 -4.21 -11.13 -10.54
C LYS A 14 -2.86 -10.97 -9.84
N LYS A 15 -1.78 -11.54 -10.41
CA LYS A 15 -0.43 -11.38 -9.87
C LYS A 15 0.06 -9.94 -9.97
N LEU A 16 -0.25 -9.25 -11.07
CA LEU A 16 0.09 -7.84 -11.24
C LEU A 16 -0.63 -6.99 -10.19
N GLN A 17 -1.93 -7.20 -10.00
CA GLN A 17 -2.72 -6.48 -9.01
C GLN A 17 -2.20 -6.70 -7.59
N GLN A 18 -1.88 -7.96 -7.22
CA GLN A 18 -1.27 -8.27 -5.93
C GLN A 18 0.08 -7.57 -5.75
N GLY A 19 0.93 -7.57 -6.79
CA GLY A 19 2.22 -6.86 -6.76
C GLY A 19 2.05 -5.35 -6.57
N GLN A 20 1.04 -4.75 -7.20
CA GLN A 20 0.74 -3.33 -7.03
C GLN A 20 0.27 -3.00 -5.61
N ILE A 21 -0.60 -3.83 -5.03
CA ILE A 21 -1.06 -3.67 -3.63
C ILE A 21 0.12 -3.79 -2.66
N MET A 22 0.97 -4.82 -2.83
CA MET A 22 2.17 -5.00 -2.00
C MET A 22 3.12 -3.80 -2.11
N ASN A 23 3.37 -3.32 -3.33
CA ASN A 23 4.22 -2.16 -3.54
C ASN A 23 3.62 -0.89 -2.94
N ALA A 24 2.31 -0.68 -3.07
CA ALA A 24 1.64 0.50 -2.50
C ALA A 24 1.75 0.51 -0.97
N ARG A 25 1.53 -0.64 -0.31
CA ARG A 25 1.75 -0.79 1.14
C ARG A 25 3.19 -0.46 1.54
N ASN A 26 4.16 -1.03 0.83
CA ASN A 26 5.57 -0.80 1.11
C ASN A 26 5.97 0.66 0.91
N ASN A 27 5.44 1.32 -0.12
CA ASN A 27 5.69 2.73 -0.39
C ASN A 27 5.16 3.61 0.74
N ILE A 28 3.96 3.34 1.26
CA ILE A 28 3.42 4.09 2.42
C ILE A 28 4.36 3.95 3.61
N VAL A 29 4.77 2.73 3.93
CA VAL A 29 5.68 2.47 5.07
C VAL A 29 7.02 3.19 4.87
N GLN A 30 7.61 3.11 3.67
CA GLN A 30 8.87 3.79 3.36
C GLN A 30 8.75 5.31 3.47
N VAL A 31 7.66 5.90 2.97
CA VAL A 31 7.43 7.35 3.09
C VAL A 31 7.33 7.73 4.56
N LEU A 32 6.56 6.98 5.36
CA LEU A 32 6.42 7.23 6.79
C LEU A 32 7.76 7.08 7.53
N GLU A 33 8.58 6.07 7.18
CA GLU A 33 9.92 5.88 7.74
C GLU A 33 10.86 7.03 7.38
N VAL A 34 10.80 7.54 6.14
CA VAL A 34 11.62 8.68 5.70
C VAL A 34 11.19 9.97 6.40
N MET A 35 9.90 10.18 6.62
CA MET A 35 9.40 11.43 7.19
C MET A 35 9.46 11.47 8.71
N PHE A 36 9.25 10.35 9.39
CA PHE A 36 9.09 10.29 10.83
C PHE A 36 10.18 9.47 11.55
N GLU A 37 11.14 8.88 10.81
CA GLU A 37 12.24 8.00 11.27
C GLU A 37 11.82 6.72 12.02
N CYS A 38 10.68 6.72 12.71
CA CYS A 38 10.16 5.61 13.49
C CYS A 38 8.67 5.41 13.21
N VAL A 39 8.34 4.26 12.64
CA VAL A 39 6.96 3.86 12.35
C VAL A 39 6.59 2.66 13.21
N THR A 40 5.53 2.79 14.00
CA THR A 40 5.05 1.74 14.90
C THR A 40 4.69 0.48 14.13
N GLN A 41 5.02 -0.68 14.70
CA GLN A 41 4.67 -1.97 14.10
C GLN A 41 3.15 -2.16 13.95
N GLU A 42 2.36 -1.59 14.86
CA GLU A 42 0.89 -1.60 14.78
C GLU A 42 0.40 -0.92 13.50
N LEU A 43 0.97 0.25 13.16
CA LEU A 43 0.62 0.97 11.94
C LEU A 43 0.97 0.16 10.67
N LYS A 44 2.13 -0.49 10.66
CA LYS A 44 2.53 -1.38 9.54
C LYS A 44 1.54 -2.52 9.35
N GLN A 45 1.10 -3.13 10.45
CA GLN A 45 0.10 -4.20 10.42
C GLN A 45 -1.29 -3.71 9.98
N THR A 46 -1.65 -2.47 10.33
CA THR A 46 -2.90 -1.88 9.84
C THR A 46 -2.82 -1.60 8.35
N ILE A 47 -1.70 -1.05 7.86
CA ILE A 47 -1.46 -0.83 6.43
C ILE A 47 -1.50 -2.15 5.63
N GLU A 48 -0.97 -3.24 6.19
CA GLU A 48 -1.00 -4.57 5.57
C GLU A 48 -2.41 -5.15 5.39
N LYS A 49 -3.42 -4.66 6.11
CA LYS A 49 -4.81 -5.15 5.98
C LYS A 49 -5.57 -4.51 4.82
N PHE A 50 -5.08 -3.42 4.24
CA PHE A 50 -5.77 -2.76 3.13
C PHE A 50 -5.43 -3.42 1.79
N ASP A 51 -6.40 -4.07 1.16
CA ASP A 51 -6.26 -4.66 -0.18
C ASP A 51 -6.75 -3.73 -1.31
N ASP A 52 -7.31 -2.56 -0.96
CA ASP A 52 -7.83 -1.60 -1.92
C ASP A 52 -6.75 -0.63 -2.39
N LEU A 53 -6.47 -0.65 -3.70
CA LEU A 53 -5.39 0.12 -4.32
C LEU A 53 -5.71 1.61 -4.37
N GLU A 54 -6.98 2.00 -4.55
CA GLU A 54 -7.39 3.40 -4.54
C GLU A 54 -7.23 3.98 -3.13
N LEU A 55 -7.69 3.24 -2.12
CA LEU A 55 -7.53 3.61 -0.71
C LEU A 55 -6.04 3.71 -0.33
N LEU A 56 -5.20 2.77 -0.75
CA LEU A 56 -3.74 2.83 -0.53
C LEU A 56 -3.11 4.06 -1.19
N GLY A 57 -3.57 4.45 -2.38
CA GLY A 57 -3.14 5.67 -3.06
C GLY A 57 -3.52 6.94 -2.30
N GLU A 58 -4.74 7.00 -1.76
CA GLU A 58 -5.19 8.09 -0.91
C GLU A 58 -4.38 8.16 0.39
N LEU A 59 -4.17 7.02 1.05
CA LEU A 59 -3.36 6.92 2.26
C LEU A 59 -1.92 7.40 2.01
N LEU A 60 -1.30 7.04 0.89
CA LEU A 60 0.03 7.54 0.56
C LEU A 60 0.04 9.07 0.42
N THR A 61 -0.97 9.62 -0.24
CA THR A 61 -1.12 11.08 -0.38
C THR A 61 -1.33 11.76 0.97
N GLN A 62 -2.12 11.15 1.84
CA GLN A 62 -2.35 11.65 3.18
C GLN A 62 -1.12 11.51 4.07
N ALA A 63 -0.36 10.42 3.95
CA ALA A 63 0.90 10.22 4.65
C ALA A 63 1.82 11.40 4.41
N VAL A 64 2.03 11.81 3.14
CA VAL A 64 2.88 12.97 2.77
C VAL A 64 2.32 14.31 3.28
N LYS A 65 0.99 14.45 3.39
CA LYS A 65 0.35 15.68 3.86
C LYS A 65 0.30 15.79 5.39
N SER A 66 0.38 14.66 6.09
CA SER A 66 0.25 14.62 7.55
C SER A 66 1.49 15.23 8.21
N PRO A 67 1.32 16.15 9.17
CA PRO A 67 2.43 16.80 9.85
C PRO A 67 3.10 15.93 10.93
N SER A 68 2.44 14.86 11.38
CA SER A 68 2.96 13.91 12.38
C SER A 68 2.43 12.50 12.13
N LEU A 69 3.10 11.51 12.74
CA LEU A 69 2.67 10.11 12.71
C LEU A 69 1.27 9.98 13.31
N GLU A 70 1.00 10.60 14.46
CA GLU A 70 -0.28 10.50 15.19
C GLU A 70 -1.46 11.05 14.37
N ALA A 71 -1.23 12.12 13.60
CA ALA A 71 -2.23 12.67 12.69
C ALA A 71 -2.59 11.68 11.58
N PHE A 72 -1.61 10.91 11.09
CA PHE A 72 -1.84 9.84 10.13
C PHE A 72 -2.50 8.62 10.78
N GLU A 73 -2.08 8.20 11.97
CA GLU A 73 -2.71 7.09 12.70
C GLU A 73 -4.20 7.37 12.96
N SER A 74 -4.57 8.61 13.24
CA SER A 74 -5.98 9.00 13.45
C SER A 74 -6.86 8.86 12.21
N ILE A 75 -6.28 8.83 11.01
CA ILE A 75 -7.02 8.65 9.76
C ILE A 75 -7.10 7.17 9.37
N VAL A 76 -6.12 6.39 9.80
CA VAL A 76 -6.01 4.95 9.53
C VAL A 76 -6.76 4.10 10.58
N SER A 77 -6.95 4.63 11.79
CA SER A 77 -7.67 4.01 12.90
C SER A 77 -9.18 4.01 12.72
#